data_AF-A0A6N8G7C6-F1
#
_entry.id   AF-A0A6N8G7C6-F1
#
_cell.length_a   1.000
_cell.length_b   1.000
_cell.length_c   1.000
_cell.angle_alpha   90.00
_cell.angle_beta   90.00
_cell.angle_gamma   90.00
#
_symmetry.space_group_name_H-M   'P 1'
#
loop_
_entity.id
_entity.type
_entity.pdbx_description
1 polymer ?
#
loop_
_entity_poly.entity_id
_entity_poly.type
_entity_poly.pdbx_seq_one_letter_code
_entity_poly.pdbx_strand_id
1 'polypeptide(L)'
;MRRRLTVVTYTGRRSGRTFSTPVGYRRQGGTVAISVMMPERKQWWRNFTGAGGPISLDLDEGVRTGHAVAETDAAGRVTVTVRLDGGDPPARGAD
;
A
#
# COMPACT_ATOMS: atom_id res chain seq x y z
N MET A 1 16.19 -3.41 9.08
CA MET A 1 14.73 -3.16 9.18
C MET A 1 13.99 -4.48 8.93
N ARG A 2 13.07 -4.92 9.80
CA ARG A 2 12.42 -6.23 9.68
C ARG A 2 11.24 -6.14 8.70
N ARG A 3 11.18 -7.05 7.72
CA ARG A 3 10.02 -7.22 6.84
C ARG A 3 8.89 -7.84 7.67
N ARG A 4 7.70 -7.23 7.62
CA ARG A 4 6.50 -7.70 8.35
C ARG A 4 5.43 -8.15 7.36
N LEU A 5 4.51 -9.00 7.80
CA LEU A 5 3.32 -9.41 7.06
C LEU A 5 2.11 -8.65 7.63
N THR A 6 1.18 -8.23 6.75
CA THR A 6 -0.12 -7.65 7.12
C THR A 6 -1.15 -8.08 6.09
N VAL A 7 -2.44 -7.94 6.39
CA VAL A 7 -3.52 -8.06 5.42
C VAL A 7 -3.93 -6.67 4.98
N VAL A 8 -3.94 -6.43 3.66
CA VAL A 8 -4.60 -5.26 3.08
C VAL A 8 -6.02 -5.60 2.67
N THR A 9 -6.93 -4.65 2.83
CA THR A 9 -8.33 -4.76 2.36
C THR A 9 -8.69 -3.55 1.51
N TYR A 10 -9.34 -3.77 0.37
CA TYR A 10 -9.72 -2.71 -0.57
C TYR A 10 -10.95 -3.08 -1.41
N THR A 11 -11.60 -2.08 -1.97
CA THR A 11 -12.70 -2.26 -2.93
C THR A 11 -12.16 -2.26 -4.36
N GLY A 12 -12.45 -3.31 -5.12
CA GLY A 12 -11.99 -3.44 -6.50
C GLY A 12 -12.62 -2.40 -7.41
N ARG A 13 -11.81 -1.56 -8.07
CA ARG A 13 -12.28 -0.42 -8.87
C ARG A 13 -13.22 -0.79 -10.03
N ARG A 14 -13.10 -2.02 -10.54
CA ARG A 14 -13.94 -2.53 -11.65
C ARG A 14 -15.15 -3.32 -11.18
N SER A 15 -15.06 -3.98 -10.02
CA SER A 15 -16.08 -4.94 -9.58
C SER A 15 -16.90 -4.45 -8.40
N GLY A 16 -16.48 -3.40 -7.70
CA GLY A 16 -17.12 -2.92 -6.47
C GLY A 16 -17.01 -3.90 -5.27
N ARG A 17 -16.37 -5.07 -5.45
CA ARG A 17 -16.24 -6.09 -4.41
C ARG A 17 -15.07 -5.78 -3.48
N THR A 18 -15.21 -6.14 -2.22
CA THR A 18 -14.13 -6.10 -1.24
C THR A 18 -13.19 -7.31 -1.41
N PHE A 19 -11.89 -7.05 -1.38
CA PHE A 19 -10.84 -8.07 -1.42
C PHE A 19 -9.87 -7.87 -0.26
N SER A 20 -9.34 -8.97 0.26
CA SER A 20 -8.28 -8.97 1.26
C SER A 20 -7.08 -9.78 0.77
N THR A 21 -5.86 -9.28 0.97
CA THR A 21 -4.63 -9.91 0.46
C THR A 21 -3.50 -9.80 1.48
N PRO A 22 -2.86 -10.91 1.89
CA PRO A 22 -1.65 -10.85 2.69
C PRO A 22 -0.48 -10.24 1.89
N VAL A 23 0.23 -9.27 2.48
CA VAL A 23 1.35 -8.57 1.85
C VAL A 23 2.50 -8.36 2.81
N GLY A 24 3.72 -8.41 2.27
CA GLY A 24 4.91 -7.97 3.00
C GLY A 24 5.06 -6.45 2.93
N TYR A 25 5.37 -5.80 4.05
CA TYR A 25 5.50 -4.34 4.12
C TYR A 25 6.72 -3.87 4.91
N ARG A 26 7.08 -2.60 4.66
CA ARG A 26 7.94 -1.77 5.51
C ARG A 26 7.15 -0.53 5.93
N ARG A 27 7.35 -0.04 7.15
CA ARG A 27 6.65 1.16 7.66
C ARG A 27 7.64 2.12 8.30
N GLN A 28 7.41 3.40 8.07
CA GLN A 28 8.09 4.52 8.72
C GLN A 28 7.07 5.62 9.00
N GLY A 29 6.80 5.89 10.28
CA GLY A 29 5.76 6.83 10.70
C GLY A 29 4.39 6.50 10.10
N GLY A 30 3.77 7.50 9.46
CA GLY A 30 2.50 7.38 8.74
C GLY A 30 2.58 6.75 7.35
N THR A 31 3.75 6.29 6.89
CA THR A 31 3.92 5.75 5.53
C THR A 31 4.25 4.26 5.55
N VAL A 32 3.53 3.49 4.74
CA VAL A 32 3.72 2.05 4.52
C VAL A 32 4.10 1.80 3.06
N ALA A 33 5.19 1.06 2.83
CA ALA A 33 5.63 0.65 1.51
C ALA A 33 5.47 -0.87 1.34
N ILE A 34 4.72 -1.26 0.31
CA ILE A 34 4.47 -2.66 -0.06
C ILE A 34 5.13 -2.93 -1.41
N SER A 35 6.22 -3.71 -1.39
CA SER A 35 6.84 -4.18 -2.64
C SER A 35 6.07 -5.37 -3.19
N VAL A 36 5.50 -5.21 -4.38
CA VAL A 36 4.70 -6.24 -5.04
C VAL A 36 5.64 -7.22 -5.75
N MET A 37 5.74 -8.44 -5.23
CA MET A 37 6.56 -9.50 -5.84
C MET A 37 5.82 -10.17 -6.99
N MET A 38 6.50 -10.40 -8.13
CA MET A 38 5.91 -10.80 -9.41
C MET A 38 4.64 -9.99 -9.74
N PRO A 39 4.76 -8.68 -9.97
CA PRO A 39 3.59 -7.83 -10.27
C PRO A 39 2.85 -8.25 -11.54
N GLU A 40 3.51 -8.87 -12.51
CA GLU A 40 2.92 -9.42 -13.73
C GLU A 40 1.96 -10.59 -13.45
N ARG A 41 2.15 -11.31 -12.34
CA ARG A 41 1.26 -12.42 -11.90
C ARG A 41 0.13 -11.95 -10.98
N LYS A 42 0.00 -10.65 -10.74
CA LYS A 42 -0.93 -10.08 -9.76
C LYS A 42 -1.69 -8.91 -10.35
N GLN A 43 -2.97 -8.79 -10.00
CA GLN A 43 -3.83 -7.74 -10.53
C GLN A 43 -4.20 -6.69 -9.48
N TRP A 44 -4.09 -7.01 -8.19
CA TRP A 44 -4.63 -6.19 -7.11
C TRP A 44 -4.02 -4.78 -7.05
N TRP A 45 -2.71 -4.65 -7.29
CA TRP A 45 -1.98 -3.37 -7.23
C TRP A 45 -2.50 -2.36 -8.25
N ARG A 46 -3.11 -2.85 -9.34
CA ARG A 46 -3.70 -2.00 -10.38
C ARG A 46 -4.89 -1.20 -9.87
N ASN A 47 -5.48 -1.55 -8.73
CA ASN A 47 -6.52 -0.73 -8.10
C ASN A 47 -6.01 0.65 -7.66
N PHE A 48 -4.69 0.81 -7.50
CA PHE A 48 -4.07 1.99 -6.91
C PHE A 48 -3.20 2.79 -7.90
N THR A 49 -3.31 2.55 -9.20
CA THR A 49 -2.59 3.34 -10.22
C THR A 49 -3.22 4.72 -10.40
N GLY A 50 -2.45 5.71 -10.87
CA GLY A 50 -2.95 7.06 -11.14
C GLY A 50 -3.10 7.84 -9.83
N ALA A 51 -4.30 8.38 -9.57
CA ALA A 51 -4.57 9.10 -8.32
C ALA A 51 -4.54 8.21 -7.07
N GLY A 52 -4.55 6.88 -7.21
CA GLY A 52 -4.59 5.94 -6.10
C GLY A 52 -6.01 5.61 -5.63
N GLY A 53 -6.14 5.09 -4.41
CA GLY A 53 -7.43 4.78 -3.82
C GLY A 53 -7.35 4.35 -2.34
N PRO A 54 -8.51 4.24 -1.66
CA PRO A 54 -8.57 3.89 -0.25
C PRO A 54 -8.16 2.43 -0.01
N ILE A 55 -7.49 2.18 1.10
CA ILE A 55 -7.06 0.87 1.55
C ILE A 55 -7.09 0.82 3.09
N SER A 56 -7.32 -0.37 3.64
CA SER A 56 -7.12 -0.64 5.06
C SER A 56 -6.01 -1.66 5.27
N LEU A 57 -5.27 -1.55 6.37
CA LEU A 57 -4.19 -2.44 6.77
C LEU A 57 -4.44 -2.94 8.19
N ASP A 58 -4.27 -4.24 8.40
CA ASP A 58 -4.28 -4.85 9.73
C ASP A 58 -2.87 -4.77 10.36
N LEU A 59 -2.63 -3.74 11.17
CA LEU A 59 -1.34 -3.46 11.80
C LEU A 59 -1.37 -3.86 13.29
N ASP A 60 -0.22 -3.88 13.95
CA ASP A 60 -0.11 -4.28 15.36
C ASP A 60 -1.02 -3.43 16.28
N GLU A 61 -1.28 -2.17 15.94
CA GLU A 61 -2.21 -1.29 16.67
C GLU A 61 -3.69 -1.46 16.28
N GLY A 62 -4.01 -2.41 15.40
CA GLY A 62 -5.32 -2.66 14.83
C GLY A 62 -5.48 -2.17 13.38
N VAL A 63 -6.72 -2.17 12.90
CA VAL A 63 -7.05 -1.79 11.53
C VAL A 63 -6.85 -0.29 11.33
N ARG A 64 -6.02 0.08 10.36
CA ARG A 64 -5.74 1.46 9.96
C ARG A 64 -6.16 1.70 8.52
N THR A 65 -6.82 2.82 8.26
CA THR A 65 -7.16 3.29 6.91
C THR A 65 -6.06 4.17 6.34
N GLY A 66 -6.03 4.30 5.02
CA GLY A 66 -5.14 5.21 4.32
C GLY A 66 -5.41 5.27 2.83
N HIS A 67 -4.60 6.07 2.14
CA HIS A 67 -4.63 6.23 0.70
C HIS A 67 -3.40 5.59 0.05
N ALA A 68 -3.64 4.67 -0.88
CA ALA A 68 -2.61 3.91 -1.58
C ALA A 68 -2.39 4.44 -2.99
N VAL A 69 -1.12 4.55 -3.39
CA VAL A 69 -0.69 4.82 -4.77
C VAL A 69 0.31 3.75 -5.20
N ALA A 70 0.09 3.17 -6.37
CA ALA A 70 0.98 2.20 -7.00
C ALA A 70 1.83 2.89 -8.08
N GLU A 71 3.15 2.72 -7.96
CA GLU A 71 4.13 3.20 -8.92
C GLU A 71 4.94 2.02 -9.46
N THR A 72 5.23 2.08 -10.76
CA THR A 72 6.11 1.12 -11.44
C THR A 72 7.39 1.86 -11.83
N ASP A 73 8.54 1.34 -11.42
CA ASP A 73 9.83 1.92 -11.83
C ASP A 73 10.26 1.46 -13.23
N ALA A 74 11.35 2.03 -13.75
CA ALA A 74 11.89 1.68 -15.07
C ALA A 74 12.29 0.20 -15.22
N ALA A 75 12.53 -0.51 -14.10
CA ALA A 75 12.84 -1.93 -14.08
C ALA A 75 11.58 -2.83 -13.96
N GLY A 76 10.38 -2.24 -13.99
CA GLY A 76 9.12 -2.96 -13.85
C GLY A 76 8.77 -3.37 -12.42
N ARG A 77 9.51 -2.89 -11.41
CA ARG A 77 9.18 -3.17 -10.01
C ARG A 77 8.02 -2.30 -9.58
N VAL A 78 7.05 -2.90 -8.91
CA VAL A 78 5.88 -2.20 -8.40
C VAL A 78 5.98 -2.00 -6.89
N THR A 79 5.81 -0.76 -6.46
CA THR A 79 5.64 -0.40 -5.05
C THR A 79 4.28 0.24 -4.85
N VAL A 80 3.52 -0.26 -3.87
CA VAL A 80 2.32 0.41 -3.38
C VAL A 80 2.68 1.15 -2.10
N THR A 81 2.59 2.48 -2.15
CA THR A 81 2.83 3.37 -1.02
C THR A 81 1.50 3.77 -0.43
N VAL A 82 1.30 3.49 0.86
CA VAL A 82 0.12 3.88 1.62
C VAL A 82 0.48 5.01 2.57
N ARG A 83 -0.24 6.11 2.49
CA ARG A 83 -0.28 7.15 3.52
C ARG A 83 -1.42 6.84 4.47
N LEU A 84 -1.10 6.51 5.73
CA LEU A 84 -2.08 6.20 6.77
C LEU A 84 -2.78 7.48 7.22
N ASP A 85 -4.10 7.38 7.42
CA ASP A 85 -4.89 8.49 7.93
C ASP A 85 -4.49 8.82 9.38
N GLY A 86 -4.40 10.11 9.69
CA GLY A 86 -3.99 10.60 11.00
C GLY A 86 -2.52 10.30 11.37
N GLY A 87 -1.68 9.90 10.41
CA GLY A 87 -0.23 9.87 10.61
C GLY A 87 0.36 11.28 10.48
N ASP A 88 1.39 11.58 11.28
CA ASP A 88 2.18 12.79 11.07
C ASP A 88 2.65 12.86 9.60
N PRO A 89 2.58 14.04 8.96
CA PRO A 89 3.11 14.20 7.61
C PRO A 89 4.57 13.73 7.59
N PRO A 90 5.04 13.09 6.50
CA PRO A 90 6.44 12.71 6.42
C PRO A 90 7.27 13.96 6.67
N ALA A 91 8.24 13.87 7.60
CA ALA A 91 9.21 14.93 7.80
C ALA A 91 9.75 15.29 6.41
N ARG A 92 9.51 16.53 5.97
CA ARG A 92 10.10 17.02 4.73
C ARG A 92 11.61 16.85 4.91
N GLY A 93 12.22 16.00 4.10
CA GLY A 93 13.67 15.96 4.02
C GLY A 93 14.15 17.37 3.68
N ALA A 94 15.01 17.90 4.54
CA ALA A 94 15.91 18.98 4.19
C ALA A 94 16.74 18.57 2.97
N ASP A 95 16.99 19.55 2.10
CA ASP A 95 17.92 19.64 0.97
C ASP A 95 18.67 18.37 0.50
#